data_AF-A0AAV4K684-F1
#
_entry.id   AF-A0AAV4K684-F1
#
_cell.length_a   1.000
_cell.length_b   1.000
_cell.length_c   1.000
_cell.angle_alpha   90.00
_cell.angle_beta   90.00
_cell.angle_gamma   90.00
#
_symmetry.space_group_name_H-M   'P 1'
#
loop_
_entity.id
_entity.type
_entity.pdbx_description
1 polymer ?
#
loop_
_entity_poly.entity_id
_entity_poly.type
_entity_poly.pdbx_seq_one_letter_code
_entity_poly.pdbx_strand_id
1 'polypeptide(L)'
;MKTPSRLVLAGAGLCMAGLLSSCFPVRPPPEKPVTVKFTLPAGAETEKLAVAALYTTRDSVGNVVQKRVDNALGYVYGTEGSVTLQKAQLDKVLADPNCLPYRADKVNQVTNPASVRSCDINFVAYDPAQMTGDPTTANLRYLTHDTYSYASEAYTYTSTLSGKVGDDTVTSQETGSRRAGWSLVTHLVLNPSSAPGTYQVTRNSVEDSQLNLSRTLHRPSDYFTSMSVTGGKQ
;
A
#
# COMPACT_ATOMS: atom_id res chain seq x y z
N MET A 1 36.15 47.55 62.05
CA MET A 1 36.65 46.29 61.43
C MET A 1 35.62 45.20 61.74
N LYS A 2 34.85 44.75 60.74
CA LYS A 2 34.90 43.39 60.12
C LYS A 2 34.65 42.28 61.17
N THR A 3 33.59 41.45 61.12
CA THR A 3 32.97 40.76 59.98
C THR A 3 31.60 40.15 60.41
N PRO A 4 30.58 40.06 59.53
CA PRO A 4 29.27 39.49 59.85
C PRO A 4 29.17 37.97 59.57
N SER A 5 28.15 37.40 60.21
CA SER A 5 27.70 36.01 60.24
C SER A 5 27.55 35.32 58.88
N ARG A 6 27.96 34.04 58.82
CA ARG A 6 27.62 33.11 57.74
C ARG A 6 26.20 32.58 57.95
N LEU A 7 25.27 33.08 57.15
CA LEU A 7 24.01 32.39 56.90
C LEU A 7 23.64 32.58 55.43
N VAL A 8 22.98 31.57 54.87
CA VAL A 8 22.35 31.51 53.54
C VAL A 8 23.29 31.19 52.37
N LEU A 9 23.50 29.90 52.11
CA LEU A 9 23.75 29.39 50.76
C LEU A 9 23.38 27.90 50.67
N ALA A 10 22.10 27.60 50.84
CA ALA A 10 21.51 26.31 50.48
C ALA A 10 20.06 26.57 50.06
N GLY A 11 19.82 26.81 48.77
CA GLY A 11 18.47 27.08 48.28
C GLY A 11 18.32 27.31 46.77
N ALA A 12 19.39 27.60 46.04
CA ALA A 12 19.30 27.95 44.61
C ALA A 12 19.72 26.83 43.63
N GLY A 13 19.81 25.57 44.08
CA GLY A 13 20.32 24.46 43.25
C GLY A 13 19.25 23.57 42.58
N LEU A 14 18.00 23.60 43.05
CA LEU A 14 16.99 22.60 42.65
C LEU A 14 16.00 23.07 41.57
N CYS A 15 15.96 24.35 41.22
CA CYS A 15 15.07 24.85 40.17
C CYS A 15 15.70 24.88 38.76
N MET A 16 17.02 24.70 38.64
CA MET A 16 17.70 24.76 37.32
C MET A 16 17.83 23.40 36.62
N ALA A 17 17.60 22.29 37.33
CA ALA A 17 17.61 20.96 36.72
C ALA A 17 16.31 20.63 35.95
N GLY A 18 15.19 21.30 36.25
CA GLY A 18 13.91 21.09 35.56
C GLY A 18 13.78 21.82 34.21
N LEU A 19 14.66 22.78 33.92
CA LEU A 19 14.65 23.56 32.67
C LEU A 19 15.51 22.95 31.55
N LEU A 20 16.32 21.93 31.86
CA LEU A 20 17.13 21.21 30.86
C LEU A 20 16.41 19.98 30.28
N SER A 21 15.33 19.50 30.90
CA SER A 21 14.50 18.43 30.35
C SER A 21 13.48 18.89 29.32
N SER A 22 13.30 20.22 29.13
CA SER A 22 12.37 20.78 28.14
C SER A 22 13.00 21.09 26.77
N CYS A 23 14.30 20.86 26.59
CA CYS A 23 15.00 21.18 25.33
C CYS A 23 15.23 19.99 24.39
N PHE A 24 14.85 18.77 24.79
CA PHE A 24 14.86 17.62 23.89
C PHE A 24 13.41 17.18 23.70
N PRO A 25 12.76 17.49 22.57
CA PRO A 25 11.47 16.89 22.28
C PRO A 25 11.65 15.38 22.39
N VAL A 26 10.86 14.74 23.26
CA VAL A 26 10.77 13.28 23.35
C VAL A 26 10.54 12.80 21.93
N ARG A 27 11.53 12.14 21.33
CA ARG A 27 11.39 11.62 19.97
C ARG A 27 10.19 10.69 20.00
N PRO A 28 9.15 10.93 19.18
CA PRO A 28 8.07 9.96 19.07
C PRO A 28 8.68 8.61 18.71
N PRO A 29 8.16 7.50 19.28
CA PRO A 29 8.65 6.18 18.96
C PRO A 29 8.65 6.01 17.43
N PRO A 30 9.69 5.40 16.85
CA PRO A 30 9.74 5.20 15.40
C PRO A 30 8.49 4.43 14.96
N GLU A 31 7.80 4.98 13.97
CA GLU A 31 6.64 4.30 13.38
C GLU A 31 7.08 2.92 12.84
N LYS A 32 6.27 1.90 13.13
CA LYS A 32 6.58 0.52 12.73
C LYS A 32 6.50 0.41 11.20
N PRO A 33 7.45 -0.29 10.56
CA PRO A 33 7.35 -0.58 9.13
C PRO A 33 6.12 -1.45 8.85
N VAL A 34 5.59 -1.33 7.64
CA VAL A 34 4.46 -2.11 7.15
C VAL A 34 5.00 -3.23 6.29
N THR A 35 4.73 -4.48 6.66
CA THR A 35 5.10 -5.64 5.85
C THR A 35 3.85 -6.28 5.28
N VAL A 36 3.80 -6.39 3.96
CA VAL A 36 2.75 -7.14 3.26
C VAL A 36 3.32 -8.48 2.85
N LYS A 37 2.61 -9.56 3.17
CA LYS A 37 3.02 -10.94 2.87
C LYS A 37 2.25 -11.49 1.68
N PHE A 38 2.91 -12.34 0.91
CA PHE A 38 2.39 -12.91 -0.31
C PHE A 38 2.61 -14.42 -0.35
N THR A 39 1.71 -15.12 -1.02
CA THR A 39 1.86 -16.52 -1.38
C THR A 39 1.71 -16.65 -2.89
N LEU A 40 2.59 -17.39 -3.55
CA LEU A 40 2.47 -17.72 -4.95
C LEU A 40 1.34 -18.73 -5.18
N PRO A 41 0.69 -18.72 -6.37
CA PRO A 41 -0.35 -19.69 -6.66
C PRO A 41 0.22 -21.11 -6.76
N ALA A 42 -0.63 -22.13 -6.57
CA ALA A 42 -0.20 -23.52 -6.68
C ALA A 42 0.42 -23.81 -8.07
N GLY A 43 1.57 -24.49 -8.09
CA GLY A 43 2.31 -24.77 -9.32
C GLY A 43 3.03 -23.55 -9.92
N ALA A 44 3.19 -22.46 -9.16
CA ALA A 44 3.97 -21.32 -9.60
C ALA A 44 5.46 -21.67 -9.78
N GLU A 45 6.07 -21.04 -10.78
CA GLU A 45 7.51 -21.04 -10.97
C GLU A 45 8.12 -20.09 -9.95
N THR A 46 9.01 -20.58 -9.09
CA THR A 46 9.57 -19.82 -7.98
C THR A 46 10.99 -19.32 -8.24
N GLU A 47 11.62 -19.76 -9.32
CA GLU A 47 13.01 -19.43 -9.62
C GLU A 47 13.17 -17.95 -9.98
N LYS A 48 14.14 -17.29 -9.33
CA LYS A 48 14.59 -15.93 -9.64
C LYS A 48 13.54 -14.83 -9.48
N LEU A 49 12.42 -15.06 -8.81
CA LEU A 49 11.41 -14.02 -8.61
C LEU A 49 11.83 -12.97 -7.56
N ALA A 50 11.52 -11.71 -7.86
CA ALA A 50 11.52 -10.62 -6.88
C ALA A 50 10.10 -10.08 -6.71
N VAL A 51 9.82 -9.45 -5.55
CA VAL A 51 8.57 -8.71 -5.33
C VAL A 51 8.87 -7.22 -5.31
N ALA A 52 8.05 -6.43 -5.98
CA ALA A 52 8.14 -4.97 -5.95
C ALA A 52 6.82 -4.35 -5.47
N ALA A 53 6.96 -3.22 -4.77
CA ALA A 53 5.87 -2.28 -4.55
C ALA A 53 5.94 -1.19 -5.63
N LEU A 54 4.81 -0.94 -6.30
CA LEU A 54 4.69 0.01 -7.39
C LEU A 54 3.55 0.99 -7.10
N TYR A 55 3.80 2.29 -7.15
CA TYR A 55 2.75 3.29 -7.03
C TYR A 55 2.41 3.88 -8.41
N THR A 56 1.13 4.19 -8.61
CA THR A 56 0.65 4.79 -9.87
C THR A 56 0.82 6.31 -9.80
N THR A 57 1.41 6.91 -10.83
CA THR A 57 1.64 8.35 -10.92
C THR A 57 1.52 8.84 -12.38
N ARG A 58 1.69 10.15 -12.61
CA ARG A 58 1.85 10.72 -13.96
C ARG A 58 3.31 11.00 -14.27
N ASP A 59 3.74 10.67 -15.48
CA ASP A 59 5.03 11.12 -16.00
C ASP A 59 5.01 12.62 -16.36
N SER A 60 6.15 13.15 -16.81
CA SER A 60 6.27 14.57 -17.20
C SER A 60 5.42 14.96 -18.42
N VAL A 61 4.92 13.98 -19.18
CA VAL A 61 4.08 14.16 -20.37
C VAL A 61 2.59 13.96 -20.02
N GLY A 62 2.29 13.59 -18.77
CA GLY A 62 0.93 13.40 -18.25
C GLY A 62 0.39 11.96 -18.39
N ASN A 63 1.20 11.02 -18.90
CA ASN A 63 0.78 9.63 -19.02
C ASN A 63 0.74 8.96 -17.66
N VAL A 64 -0.26 8.10 -17.45
CA VAL A 64 -0.32 7.27 -16.25
C VAL A 64 0.73 6.16 -16.34
N VAL A 65 1.63 6.12 -15.36
CA VAL A 65 2.73 5.16 -15.27
C VAL A 65 2.80 4.56 -13.88
N GLN A 66 3.47 3.41 -13.75
CA GLN A 66 3.82 2.83 -12.46
C GLN A 66 5.30 3.06 -12.17
N LYS A 67 5.60 3.52 -10.96
CA LYS A 67 6.97 3.69 -10.47
C LYS A 67 7.21 2.80 -9.26
N ARG A 68 8.42 2.26 -9.17
CA ARG A 68 8.84 1.48 -8.01
C ARG A 68 8.94 2.36 -6.77
N VAL A 69 8.54 1.82 -5.63
CA VAL A 69 8.83 2.45 -4.34
C VAL A 69 10.31 2.23 -4.01
N ASP A 70 11.08 3.32 -3.97
CA ASP A 70 12.54 3.28 -3.80
C ASP A 70 12.97 2.51 -2.54
N ASN A 71 13.94 1.61 -2.72
CA ASN A 71 14.53 0.80 -1.66
C ASN A 71 13.53 -0.06 -0.87
N ALA A 72 12.30 -0.27 -1.38
CA ALA A 72 11.38 -1.23 -0.77
C ALA A 72 12.02 -2.62 -0.79
N LEU A 73 12.08 -3.27 0.37
CA LEU A 73 12.70 -4.57 0.52
C LEU A 73 11.66 -5.63 0.17
N GLY A 74 11.78 -6.21 -1.03
CA GLY A 74 10.88 -7.25 -1.52
C GLY A 74 11.63 -8.51 -1.92
N TYR A 75 11.15 -9.66 -1.49
CA TYR A 75 11.76 -10.96 -1.81
C TYR A 75 10.71 -12.06 -1.94
N VAL A 76 11.05 -13.10 -2.69
CA VAL A 76 10.34 -14.39 -2.75
C VAL A 76 11.31 -15.48 -2.29
N TYR A 77 10.86 -16.34 -1.40
CA TYR A 77 11.55 -17.55 -0.98
C TYR A 77 10.59 -18.74 -1.01
N GLY A 78 10.89 -19.72 -1.88
CA GLY A 78 9.93 -20.79 -2.18
C GLY A 78 8.63 -20.22 -2.73
N THR A 79 7.50 -20.58 -2.11
CA THR A 79 6.17 -20.08 -2.48
C THR A 79 5.75 -18.84 -1.71
N GLU A 80 6.57 -18.33 -0.78
CA GLU A 80 6.22 -17.19 0.06
C GLU A 80 7.02 -15.95 -0.35
N GLY A 81 6.43 -14.78 -0.23
CA GLY A 81 7.11 -13.52 -0.47
C GLY A 81 6.67 -12.44 0.50
N SER A 82 7.43 -11.35 0.56
CA SER A 82 7.01 -10.17 1.30
C SER A 82 7.59 -8.90 0.72
N VAL A 83 6.93 -7.78 0.99
CA VAL A 83 7.47 -6.44 0.79
C VAL A 83 7.33 -5.65 2.07
N THR A 84 8.41 -5.00 2.50
CA THR A 84 8.40 -4.09 3.65
C THR A 84 8.54 -2.64 3.19
N LEU A 85 7.59 -1.82 3.64
CA LEU A 85 7.49 -0.38 3.39
C LEU A 85 7.77 0.37 4.69
N GLN A 86 8.80 1.22 4.66
CA GLN A 86 9.14 2.12 5.75
C GLN A 86 8.38 3.44 5.61
N LYS A 87 8.16 4.13 6.74
CA LYS A 87 7.53 5.45 6.75
C LYS A 87 8.16 6.42 5.75
N ALA A 88 9.49 6.51 5.72
CA ALA A 88 10.18 7.41 4.80
C ALA A 88 9.88 7.13 3.31
N GLN A 89 9.57 5.88 2.96
CA GLN A 89 9.18 5.49 1.60
C GLN A 89 7.74 5.91 1.32
N LEU A 90 6.84 5.67 2.27
CA LEU A 90 5.45 6.11 2.18
C LEU A 90 5.35 7.63 2.08
N ASP A 91 6.11 8.37 2.89
CA ASP A 91 6.17 9.82 2.88
C ASP A 91 6.68 10.35 1.53
N LYS A 92 7.69 9.70 0.92
CA LYS A 92 8.15 10.04 -0.44
C LYS A 92 7.08 9.83 -1.50
N VAL A 93 6.34 8.73 -1.41
CA VAL A 93 5.22 8.45 -2.32
C VAL A 93 4.13 9.51 -2.15
N LEU A 94 3.81 9.91 -0.92
CA LEU A 94 2.84 10.99 -0.66
C LEU A 94 3.35 12.39 -1.03
N ALA A 95 4.67 12.58 -1.08
CA ALA A 95 5.25 13.82 -1.57
C ALA A 95 5.09 13.98 -3.09
N ASP A 96 4.86 12.89 -3.85
CA ASP A 96 4.53 12.97 -5.27
C ASP A 96 3.09 13.52 -5.45
N PRO A 97 2.92 14.76 -5.96
CA PRO A 97 1.60 15.36 -6.13
C PRO A 97 0.77 14.65 -7.21
N ASN A 98 1.42 13.88 -8.09
CA ASN A 98 0.80 13.16 -9.18
C ASN A 98 0.48 11.71 -8.83
N CYS A 99 0.67 11.26 -7.58
CA CYS A 99 0.23 9.93 -7.20
C CYS A 99 -1.29 9.79 -7.41
N LEU A 100 -1.70 8.67 -7.99
CA LEU A 100 -3.07 8.38 -8.38
C LEU A 100 -3.62 7.14 -7.67
N PRO A 101 -4.95 7.01 -7.54
CA PRO A 101 -5.58 5.75 -7.16
C PRO A 101 -5.37 4.67 -8.22
N TYR A 102 -5.63 3.43 -7.80
CA TYR A 102 -5.57 2.25 -8.66
C TYR A 102 -6.46 2.41 -9.89
N ARG A 103 -5.88 2.13 -11.07
CA ARG A 103 -6.53 2.23 -12.40
C ARG A 103 -7.16 3.59 -12.71
N ALA A 104 -6.55 4.68 -12.25
CA ALA A 104 -6.97 6.03 -12.62
C ALA A 104 -6.98 6.32 -14.14
N ASP A 105 -6.31 5.49 -14.94
CA ASP A 105 -6.31 5.52 -16.41
C ASP A 105 -7.53 4.83 -17.05
N LYS A 106 -8.19 3.91 -16.32
CA LYS A 106 -9.26 3.05 -16.87
C LYS A 106 -10.62 3.29 -16.23
N VAL A 107 -10.65 4.07 -15.17
CA VAL A 107 -11.82 4.21 -14.31
C VAL A 107 -12.05 5.67 -13.97
N ASN A 108 -13.25 6.16 -14.32
CA ASN A 108 -13.82 7.34 -13.69
C ASN A 108 -14.40 6.93 -12.34
N GLN A 109 -13.73 7.28 -11.24
CA GLN A 109 -14.25 7.07 -9.89
C GLN A 109 -15.12 8.25 -9.50
N VAL A 110 -16.37 7.98 -9.12
CA VAL A 110 -17.20 8.97 -8.43
C VAL A 110 -16.94 8.80 -6.94
N THR A 111 -16.18 9.73 -6.35
CA THR A 111 -15.83 9.71 -4.93
C THR A 111 -16.76 10.59 -4.11
N ASN A 112 -17.02 10.19 -2.87
CA ASN A 112 -17.71 11.01 -1.89
C ASN A 112 -16.89 11.04 -0.58
N PRO A 113 -16.28 12.19 -0.20
CA PRO A 113 -16.33 13.49 -0.89
C PRO A 113 -15.52 13.53 -2.20
N ALA A 114 -15.86 14.46 -3.10
CA ALA A 114 -15.31 14.52 -4.46
C ALA A 114 -13.84 14.97 -4.53
N SER A 115 -13.32 15.64 -3.48
CA SER A 115 -11.98 16.23 -3.43
C SER A 115 -10.94 15.39 -2.68
N VAL A 116 -11.21 14.10 -2.46
CA VAL A 116 -10.28 13.25 -1.68
C VAL A 116 -9.05 12.89 -2.50
N ARG A 117 -7.88 13.21 -1.95
CA ARG A 117 -6.61 12.75 -2.50
C ARG A 117 -6.39 11.30 -2.11
N SER A 118 -6.16 10.45 -3.10
CA SER A 118 -5.84 9.03 -2.90
C SER A 118 -4.59 8.63 -3.67
N CYS A 119 -3.87 7.64 -3.14
CA CYS A 119 -2.62 7.16 -3.70
C CYS A 119 -2.46 5.67 -3.39
N ASP A 120 -2.31 4.85 -4.43
CA ASP A 120 -2.30 3.40 -4.30
C ASP A 120 -0.94 2.79 -4.64
N ILE A 121 -0.48 1.91 -3.76
CA ILE A 121 0.68 1.04 -3.94
C ILE A 121 0.18 -0.36 -4.25
N ASN A 122 0.63 -0.90 -5.38
CA ASN A 122 0.36 -2.24 -5.88
C ASN A 122 1.57 -3.13 -5.63
N PHE A 123 1.35 -4.44 -5.62
CA PHE A 123 2.43 -5.40 -5.41
C PHE A 123 2.48 -6.42 -6.56
N VAL A 124 3.69 -6.68 -7.04
CA VAL A 124 3.92 -7.55 -8.18
C VAL A 124 5.11 -8.46 -7.92
N ALA A 125 5.05 -9.69 -8.41
CA ALA A 125 6.19 -10.59 -8.53
C ALA A 125 6.62 -10.70 -10.00
N TYR A 126 7.91 -10.54 -10.23
CA TYR A 126 8.49 -10.41 -11.55
C TYR A 126 9.86 -11.09 -11.62
N ASP A 127 10.30 -11.35 -12.84
CA ASP A 127 11.59 -11.96 -13.16
C ASP A 127 12.60 -10.84 -13.54
N PRO A 128 13.40 -10.34 -12.58
CA PRO A 128 14.34 -9.27 -12.85
C PRO A 128 15.48 -9.73 -13.76
N ALA A 129 15.68 -9.05 -14.89
CA ALA A 129 16.85 -9.28 -15.75
C ALA A 129 18.18 -8.97 -15.02
N GLN A 130 18.15 -8.07 -14.04
CA GLN A 130 19.23 -7.72 -13.13
C GLN A 130 18.63 -7.43 -11.75
N MET A 131 19.36 -7.63 -10.64
CA MET A 131 18.83 -7.50 -9.27
C MET A 131 18.13 -6.15 -8.97
N THR A 132 18.43 -5.09 -9.72
CA THR A 132 17.81 -3.76 -9.58
C THR A 132 16.84 -3.40 -10.70
N GLY A 133 16.60 -4.31 -11.66
CA GLY A 133 15.71 -4.06 -12.78
C GLY A 133 14.26 -3.84 -12.32
N ASP A 134 13.56 -2.95 -13.01
CA ASP A 134 12.17 -2.65 -12.71
C ASP A 134 11.20 -3.68 -13.33
N PRO A 135 10.03 -3.87 -12.73
CA PRO A 135 8.95 -4.63 -13.35
C PRO A 135 8.50 -3.97 -14.65
N THR A 136 8.30 -4.78 -15.67
CA THR A 136 7.75 -4.43 -16.98
C THR A 136 6.68 -5.44 -17.34
N THR A 137 5.85 -5.14 -18.34
CA THR A 137 4.86 -6.09 -18.84
C THR A 137 5.48 -7.40 -19.35
N ALA A 138 6.73 -7.36 -19.83
CA ALA A 138 7.43 -8.52 -20.37
C ALA A 138 7.97 -9.48 -19.30
N ASN A 139 8.28 -8.98 -18.10
CA ASN A 139 8.86 -9.78 -17.02
C ASN A 139 7.96 -9.95 -15.79
N LEU A 140 6.78 -9.32 -15.80
CA LEU A 140 5.74 -9.51 -14.80
C LEU A 140 5.22 -10.96 -14.86
N ARG A 141 5.26 -11.66 -13.74
CA ARG A 141 4.82 -13.07 -13.65
C ARG A 141 3.54 -13.21 -12.85
N TYR A 142 3.46 -12.51 -11.73
CA TYR A 142 2.31 -12.54 -10.84
C TYR A 142 2.04 -11.15 -10.26
N LEU A 143 0.80 -10.89 -9.88
CA LEU A 143 0.39 -9.66 -9.22
C LEU A 143 -0.68 -9.95 -8.18
N THR A 144 -0.95 -8.97 -7.31
CA THR A 144 -2.20 -8.93 -6.54
C THR A 144 -3.00 -7.70 -6.94
N HIS A 145 -4.31 -7.80 -6.78
CA HIS A 145 -5.19 -6.64 -6.89
C HIS A 145 -5.37 -5.94 -5.53
N ASP A 146 -4.93 -6.54 -4.42
CA ASP A 146 -4.88 -5.86 -3.13
C ASP A 146 -3.86 -4.72 -3.20
N THR A 147 -4.21 -3.57 -2.62
CA THR A 147 -3.34 -2.39 -2.59
C THR A 147 -3.10 -1.92 -1.17
N TYR A 148 -1.96 -1.26 -0.95
CA TYR A 148 -1.80 -0.41 0.21
C TYR A 148 -2.11 1.02 -0.23
N SER A 149 -3.21 1.57 0.30
CA SER A 149 -3.86 2.78 -0.20
C SER A 149 -3.82 3.86 0.86
N TYR A 150 -3.44 5.06 0.45
CA TYR A 150 -3.62 6.28 1.23
C TYR A 150 -4.87 7.01 0.78
N ALA A 151 -5.64 7.53 1.73
CA ALA A 151 -6.66 8.54 1.46
C ALA A 151 -6.50 9.72 2.44
N SER A 152 -6.64 10.96 1.95
CA SER A 152 -6.59 12.13 2.85
C SER A 152 -7.72 12.13 3.86
N GLU A 153 -8.87 11.60 3.48
CA GLU A 153 -10.08 11.46 4.30
C GLU A 153 -10.78 10.15 3.95
N ALA A 154 -11.69 9.68 4.82
CA ALA A 154 -12.48 8.50 4.51
C ALA A 154 -13.46 8.79 3.36
N TYR A 155 -13.60 7.87 2.42
CA TYR A 155 -14.51 8.03 1.28
C TYR A 155 -15.06 6.71 0.77
N THR A 156 -16.12 6.80 -0.01
CA THR A 156 -16.64 5.68 -0.82
C THR A 156 -16.61 6.05 -2.29
N TYR A 157 -16.51 5.04 -3.15
CA TYR A 157 -16.61 5.25 -4.59
C TYR A 157 -17.33 4.11 -5.29
N THR A 158 -17.81 4.43 -6.48
CA THR A 158 -18.32 3.46 -7.44
C THR A 158 -17.64 3.68 -8.79
N SER A 159 -17.52 2.58 -9.54
CA SER A 159 -16.93 2.55 -10.86
C SER A 159 -17.60 1.46 -11.68
N THR A 160 -17.72 1.71 -12.98
CA THR A 160 -18.03 0.67 -13.95
C THR A 160 -16.84 0.53 -14.88
N LEU A 161 -16.45 -0.71 -15.15
CA LEU A 161 -15.42 -1.05 -16.12
C LEU A 161 -16.01 -2.03 -17.13
N SER A 162 -15.90 -1.71 -18.41
CA SER A 162 -16.16 -2.67 -19.49
C SER A 162 -14.85 -2.92 -20.23
N GLY A 163 -14.55 -4.19 -20.49
CA GLY A 163 -13.29 -4.60 -21.11
C GLY A 163 -13.43 -5.90 -21.88
N LYS A 164 -12.29 -6.39 -22.39
CA LYS A 164 -12.16 -7.68 -23.06
C LYS A 164 -11.27 -8.61 -22.23
N VAL A 165 -11.69 -9.85 -22.05
CA VAL A 165 -10.85 -10.95 -21.54
C VAL A 165 -10.88 -12.03 -22.60
N GLY A 166 -9.78 -12.18 -23.35
CA GLY A 166 -9.82 -12.92 -24.63
C GLY A 166 -10.81 -12.25 -25.59
N ASP A 167 -11.70 -13.04 -26.18
CA ASP A 167 -12.73 -12.56 -27.11
C ASP A 167 -14.00 -12.04 -26.41
N ASP A 168 -14.18 -12.36 -25.12
CA ASP A 168 -15.40 -12.06 -24.38
C ASP A 168 -15.42 -10.62 -23.88
N THR A 169 -16.57 -9.96 -24.06
CA THR A 169 -16.84 -8.67 -23.41
C THR A 169 -17.22 -8.92 -21.97
N VAL A 170 -16.45 -8.34 -21.06
CA VAL A 170 -16.70 -8.44 -19.63
C VAL A 170 -17.09 -7.07 -19.08
N THR A 171 -18.12 -7.05 -18.25
CA THR A 171 -18.51 -5.85 -17.50
C THR A 171 -18.35 -6.09 -16.01
N SER A 172 -17.78 -5.10 -15.32
CA SER A 172 -17.54 -5.13 -13.90
C SER A 172 -18.12 -3.88 -13.26
N GLN A 173 -18.91 -4.06 -12.22
CA GLN A 173 -19.29 -2.98 -11.31
C GLN A 173 -18.40 -3.07 -10.08
N GLU A 174 -17.60 -2.03 -9.84
CA GLU A 174 -16.71 -1.92 -8.70
C GLU A 174 -17.28 -0.93 -7.69
N THR A 175 -17.34 -1.32 -6.43
CA THR A 175 -17.61 -0.44 -5.29
C THR A 175 -16.46 -0.50 -4.31
N GLY A 176 -16.24 0.56 -3.56
CA GLY A 176 -15.20 0.56 -2.56
C GLY A 176 -15.33 1.61 -1.49
N SER A 177 -14.66 1.36 -0.38
CA SER A 177 -14.52 2.27 0.75
C SER A 177 -13.04 2.43 1.10
N ARG A 178 -12.66 3.61 1.56
CA ARG A 178 -11.33 3.93 2.07
C ARG A 178 -11.42 4.53 3.46
N ARG A 179 -10.51 4.10 4.33
CA ARG A 179 -10.21 4.76 5.60
C ARG A 179 -9.25 5.92 5.34
N ALA A 180 -9.34 6.98 6.14
CA ALA A 180 -8.34 8.04 6.16
C ALA A 180 -6.96 7.49 6.56
N GLY A 181 -5.90 8.05 5.98
CA GLY A 181 -4.54 7.59 6.13
C GLY A 181 -4.23 6.33 5.30
N TRP A 182 -3.11 5.69 5.60
CA TRP A 182 -2.73 4.44 4.96
C TRP A 182 -3.54 3.27 5.49
N SER A 183 -3.96 2.39 4.59
CA SER A 183 -4.66 1.15 4.92
C SER A 183 -4.48 0.10 3.82
N LEU A 184 -4.56 -1.16 4.20
CA LEU A 184 -4.68 -2.24 3.22
C LEU A 184 -6.08 -2.22 2.63
N VAL A 185 -6.18 -2.37 1.31
CA VAL A 185 -7.42 -2.47 0.55
C VAL A 185 -7.48 -3.83 -0.11
N THR A 186 -8.50 -4.60 0.23
CA THR A 186 -8.68 -5.95 -0.33
C THR A 186 -9.62 -5.94 -1.52
N HIS A 187 -9.27 -6.69 -2.56
CA HIS A 187 -10.04 -6.85 -3.79
C HIS A 187 -10.79 -8.19 -3.82
N LEU A 188 -12.10 -8.10 -3.68
CA LEU A 188 -13.02 -9.23 -3.76
C LEU A 188 -13.75 -9.22 -5.09
N VAL A 189 -13.81 -10.37 -5.76
CA VAL A 189 -14.55 -10.55 -7.01
C VAL A 189 -15.65 -11.58 -6.80
N LEU A 190 -16.88 -11.19 -7.10
CA LEU A 190 -18.05 -12.07 -7.13
C LEU A 190 -18.52 -12.21 -8.58
N ASN A 191 -18.71 -13.45 -9.02
CA ASN A 191 -19.27 -13.78 -10.33
C ASN A 191 -20.71 -14.27 -10.15
N PRO A 192 -21.74 -13.46 -10.45
CA PRO A 192 -23.13 -13.86 -10.32
C PRO A 192 -23.45 -14.97 -11.34
N SER A 193 -23.86 -16.13 -10.85
CA SER A 193 -24.19 -17.29 -11.70
C SER A 193 -25.31 -17.02 -12.71
N SER A 194 -26.18 -16.03 -12.42
CA SER A 194 -27.29 -15.63 -13.29
C SER A 194 -26.89 -14.69 -14.43
N ALA A 195 -25.65 -14.18 -14.48
CA ALA A 195 -25.19 -13.24 -15.50
C ALA A 195 -23.74 -13.54 -15.92
N PRO A 196 -23.52 -14.53 -16.81
CA PRO A 196 -22.19 -14.85 -17.32
C PRO A 196 -21.49 -13.61 -17.91
N GLY A 197 -20.22 -13.41 -17.58
CA GLY A 197 -19.44 -12.25 -18.05
C GLY A 197 -19.72 -10.94 -17.31
N THR A 198 -20.50 -10.98 -16.23
CA THR A 198 -20.68 -9.86 -15.31
C THR A 198 -19.98 -10.14 -13.99
N TYR A 199 -19.24 -9.17 -13.46
CA TYR A 199 -18.58 -9.30 -12.16
C TYR A 199 -18.95 -8.15 -11.23
N GLN A 200 -19.11 -8.47 -9.96
CA GLN A 200 -19.21 -7.49 -8.89
C GLN A 200 -17.88 -7.48 -8.15
N VAL A 201 -17.25 -6.33 -8.10
CA VAL A 201 -15.96 -6.14 -7.46
C VAL A 201 -16.13 -5.25 -6.25
N THR A 202 -15.52 -5.63 -5.14
CA THR A 202 -15.49 -4.81 -3.92
C THR A 202 -14.05 -4.54 -3.53
N ARG A 203 -13.72 -3.27 -3.29
CA ARG A 203 -12.39 -2.81 -2.85
C ARG A 203 -12.52 -1.98 -1.59
N ASN A 204 -12.37 -2.61 -0.43
CA ASN A 204 -12.54 -1.94 0.86
C ASN A 204 -11.25 -1.87 1.64
N SER A 205 -11.01 -0.75 2.33
CA SER A 205 -10.05 -0.71 3.42
C SER A 205 -10.43 -1.73 4.49
N VAL A 206 -9.45 -2.47 4.97
CA VAL A 206 -9.62 -3.46 6.03
C VAL A 206 -8.88 -3.04 7.29
N GLU A 207 -9.17 -3.74 8.40
CA GLU A 207 -8.47 -3.54 9.66
C GLU A 207 -6.97 -3.90 9.56
N ASP A 208 -6.13 -3.21 10.34
CA ASP A 208 -4.67 -3.40 10.29
C ASP A 208 -4.24 -4.83 10.69
N SER A 209 -5.08 -5.55 11.43
CA SER A 209 -4.88 -6.97 11.76
C SER A 209 -4.71 -7.85 10.51
N GLN A 210 -5.34 -7.45 9.40
CA GLN A 210 -5.34 -8.16 8.13
C GLN A 210 -4.00 -8.06 7.37
N LEU A 211 -3.12 -7.11 7.71
CA LEU A 211 -1.77 -7.00 7.14
C LEU A 211 -0.91 -8.24 7.46
N ASN A 212 -1.22 -8.95 8.54
CA ASN A 212 -0.47 -10.13 8.96
C ASN A 212 -0.78 -11.38 8.12
N LEU A 213 -1.84 -11.34 7.32
CA LEU A 213 -2.29 -12.49 6.53
C LEU A 213 -1.65 -12.47 5.15
N SER A 214 -1.24 -13.62 4.64
CA SER A 214 -0.64 -13.71 3.31
C SER A 214 -1.68 -13.54 2.21
N ARG A 215 -1.32 -12.78 1.18
CA ARG A 215 -2.14 -12.55 -0.01
C ARG A 215 -1.71 -13.44 -1.15
N THR A 216 -2.65 -14.19 -1.72
CA THR A 216 -2.35 -15.02 -2.87
C THR A 216 -2.13 -14.14 -4.10
N LEU A 217 -0.98 -14.31 -4.76
CA LEU A 217 -0.68 -13.71 -6.05
C LEU A 217 -1.29 -14.56 -7.18
N HIS A 218 -1.52 -13.96 -8.34
CA HIS A 218 -2.10 -14.62 -9.49
C HIS A 218 -1.51 -14.08 -10.79
N ARG A 219 -1.71 -14.79 -11.90
CA ARG A 219 -1.16 -14.36 -13.19
C ARG A 219 -1.89 -13.10 -13.67
N PRO A 220 -1.22 -12.21 -14.43
CA PRO A 220 -1.86 -11.02 -15.00
C PRO A 220 -3.09 -11.30 -15.86
N SER A 221 -3.20 -12.50 -16.44
CA SER A 221 -4.37 -12.96 -17.20
C SER A 221 -5.63 -13.15 -16.35
N ASP A 222 -5.47 -13.34 -15.04
CA ASP A 222 -6.52 -13.85 -14.15
C ASP A 222 -7.25 -12.70 -13.44
N TYR A 223 -7.65 -11.70 -14.23
CA TYR A 223 -8.12 -10.39 -13.73
C TYR A 223 -9.36 -10.46 -12.83
N PHE A 224 -10.28 -11.39 -13.10
CA PHE A 224 -11.52 -11.59 -12.33
C PHE A 224 -11.40 -12.67 -11.26
N THR A 225 -10.19 -12.85 -10.72
CA THR A 225 -9.96 -13.76 -9.60
C THR A 225 -10.14 -13.01 -8.29
N SER A 226 -10.88 -13.59 -7.34
CA SER A 226 -10.97 -13.06 -5.98
C SER A 226 -9.64 -13.24 -5.24
N MET A 227 -9.22 -12.23 -4.47
CA MET A 227 -8.05 -12.39 -3.60
C MET A 227 -8.47 -13.20 -2.37
N SER A 228 -8.01 -14.44 -2.30
CA SER A 228 -8.18 -15.25 -1.10
C SER A 228 -7.04 -14.93 -0.13
N VAL A 229 -7.42 -14.69 1.11
CA VAL A 229 -6.48 -14.59 2.22
C VAL A 229 -6.21 -16.01 2.71
N THR A 230 -4.96 -16.47 2.63
CA THR A 230 -4.63 -17.81 3.14
C THR A 230 -4.76 -17.80 4.66
N GLY A 231 -5.69 -18.59 5.22
CA GLY A 231 -5.92 -18.71 6.67
C GLY A 231 -7.05 -17.85 7.24
N GLY A 232 -7.70 -17.00 6.43
CA GLY A 232 -9.00 -16.42 6.77
C GLY A 232 -10.11 -17.37 6.32
N LYS A 233 -10.92 -17.89 7.25
CA LYS A 233 -12.11 -18.67 6.88
C LYS A 233 -13.01 -17.79 5.99
N GLN A 234 -13.36 -18.29 4.80
CA GLN A 234 -14.47 -17.77 4.01
C GLN A 234 -15.80 -18.00 4.74
#